data_AF-A0A1D2X340-F1
#
_entry.id   AF-A0A1D2X340-F1
#
_cell.length_a   1.000
_cell.length_b   1.000
_cell.length_c   1.000
_cell.angle_alpha   90.00
_cell.angle_beta   90.00
_cell.angle_gamma   90.00
#
_symmetry.space_group_name_H-M   'P 1'
#
loop_
_entity.id
_entity.type
_entity.pdbx_description
1 polymer ?
#
loop_
_entity_poly.entity_id
_entity_poly.type
_entity_poly.pdbx_seq_one_letter_code
_entity_poly.pdbx_strand_id
1 'polypeptide(L)'
;MWTKIVDIAKRNNVTPGGDTDCAQANTAMFLAGGLTSKNVSHTIAAVARAIAGARSLVAIECGATGPTKDCGYENPIVKAIASVPICAEGKNATCAHSDLMGNLAAGVCDVWSNESVYNREEMGGPTPGVWLQSLGYECALMNTATQIGTNKELRDTYVLADKYRDPQGVILAYDNAYKIGEAITAEGEDIYLRARAAGLKAMELINEAVEEKRILLTRFERDTLDSTQKTYEQLPDDQAKFVKTCIKRYGRKVKEHDPSQYEL
;
A
#
# COMPACT_ATOMS: atom_id res chain seq x y z
N MET A 1 0.67 14.94 -13.73
CA MET A 1 2.12 14.88 -13.41
C MET A 1 2.82 13.73 -14.14
N TRP A 2 2.39 12.47 -13.92
CA TRP A 2 3.05 11.29 -14.48
C TRP A 2 3.18 11.26 -16.01
N THR A 3 2.19 11.76 -16.75
CA THR A 3 2.30 11.95 -18.21
C THR A 3 3.57 12.71 -18.61
N LYS A 4 3.90 13.80 -17.90
CA LYS A 4 5.13 14.58 -18.14
C LYS A 4 6.39 13.83 -17.73
N ILE A 5 6.36 13.08 -16.62
CA ILE A 5 7.50 12.26 -16.16
C ILE A 5 7.83 11.20 -17.21
N VAL A 6 6.81 10.49 -17.70
CA VAL A 6 6.95 9.45 -18.72
C VAL A 6 7.47 10.03 -20.04
N ASP A 7 7.00 11.20 -20.46
CA ASP A 7 7.52 11.89 -21.65
C ASP A 7 9.00 12.25 -21.50
N ILE A 8 9.41 12.75 -20.33
CA ILE A 8 10.82 13.03 -20.03
C ILE A 8 11.64 11.73 -20.06
N ALA A 9 11.13 10.67 -19.44
CA ALA A 9 11.81 9.38 -19.38
C ALA A 9 12.03 8.79 -20.79
N LYS A 10 11.00 8.82 -21.64
CA LYS A 10 11.08 8.41 -23.05
C LYS A 10 12.11 9.21 -23.85
N ARG A 11 12.14 10.55 -23.72
CA ARG A 11 13.09 11.41 -24.42
C ARG A 11 14.55 11.15 -24.02
N ASN A 12 14.77 10.67 -22.80
CA ASN A 12 16.11 10.39 -22.27
C ASN A 12 16.46 8.89 -22.26
N ASN A 13 15.61 8.03 -22.80
CA ASN A 13 15.79 6.57 -22.79
C ASN A 13 16.06 5.99 -21.39
N VAL A 14 15.28 6.44 -20.40
CA VAL A 14 15.33 5.94 -19.01
C VAL A 14 13.97 5.40 -18.60
N THR A 15 13.95 4.52 -17.59
CA THR A 15 12.74 3.84 -17.12
C THR A 15 11.96 4.72 -16.13
N PRO A 16 10.69 5.05 -16.38
CA PRO A 16 9.82 5.64 -15.38
C PRO A 16 9.35 4.56 -14.39
N GLY A 17 9.88 4.61 -13.15
CA GLY A 17 9.60 3.59 -12.11
C GLY A 17 8.14 3.54 -11.65
N GLY A 18 7.74 4.46 -10.76
CA GLY A 18 6.37 4.54 -10.24
C GLY A 18 6.26 5.49 -9.06
N ASP A 19 5.06 5.63 -8.50
CA ASP A 19 4.77 6.50 -7.36
C ASP A 19 4.49 5.68 -6.09
N THR A 20 4.17 6.37 -4.99
CA THR A 20 3.69 5.84 -3.72
C THR A 20 2.67 6.81 -3.13
N ASP A 21 1.69 6.30 -2.39
CA ASP A 21 0.83 7.13 -1.56
C ASP A 21 1.41 7.40 -0.16
N CYS A 22 2.73 7.56 -0.06
CA CYS A 22 3.43 7.78 1.21
C CYS A 22 2.89 8.98 2.00
N ALA A 23 2.61 10.09 1.30
CA ALA A 23 2.11 11.31 1.93
C ALA A 23 0.74 11.11 2.63
N GLN A 24 -0.04 10.09 2.26
CA GLN A 24 -1.39 9.87 2.78
C GLN A 24 -1.48 8.52 3.50
N ALA A 25 -1.30 7.40 2.80
CA ALA A 25 -1.42 6.06 3.35
C ALA A 25 -0.32 5.69 4.34
N ASN A 26 0.96 6.04 4.09
CA ASN A 26 2.01 5.82 5.11
C ASN A 26 1.80 6.75 6.31
N THR A 27 1.30 7.97 6.10
CA THR A 27 0.93 8.84 7.21
C THR A 27 -0.16 8.20 8.07
N ALA A 28 -1.20 7.62 7.47
CA ALA A 28 -2.23 6.89 8.20
C ALA A 28 -1.67 5.69 8.97
N MET A 29 -0.76 4.92 8.36
CA MET A 29 -0.03 3.81 8.97
C MET A 29 0.83 4.26 10.17
N PHE A 30 1.56 5.37 10.05
CA PHE A 30 2.38 5.89 11.15
C PHE A 30 1.55 6.48 12.29
N LEU A 31 0.42 7.12 11.96
CA LEU A 31 -0.53 7.58 12.98
C LEU A 31 -1.23 6.40 13.67
N ALA A 32 -1.50 5.31 12.95
CA ALA A 32 -1.97 4.08 13.55
C ALA A 32 -0.91 3.54 14.53
N GLY A 33 0.34 3.41 14.06
CA GLY A 33 1.50 3.09 14.88
C GLY A 33 1.56 1.61 15.28
N GLY A 34 2.16 1.31 16.43
CA GLY A 34 2.21 -0.04 16.98
C GLY A 34 0.88 -0.46 17.64
N LEU A 35 0.73 -1.76 17.93
CA LEU A 35 -0.52 -2.36 18.46
C LEU A 35 -1.08 -1.76 19.77
N THR A 36 -0.30 -0.95 20.48
CA THR A 36 -0.74 -0.26 21.71
C THR A 36 -1.19 1.19 21.48
N SER A 37 -0.96 1.73 20.28
CA SER A 37 -1.37 3.07 19.88
C SER A 37 -2.87 3.13 19.59
N LYS A 38 -3.44 4.33 19.73
CA LYS A 38 -4.88 4.59 19.56
C LYS A 38 -5.17 5.91 18.84
N ASN A 39 -4.17 6.51 18.19
CA ASN A 39 -4.34 7.81 17.52
C ASN A 39 -5.18 7.68 16.24
N VAL A 40 -4.93 6.64 15.45
CA VAL A 40 -5.71 6.26 14.28
C VAL A 40 -6.00 4.76 14.37
N SER A 41 -7.19 4.35 13.96
CA SER A 41 -7.54 2.92 13.96
C SER A 41 -6.78 2.17 12.85
N HIS A 42 -6.31 0.96 13.14
CA HIS A 42 -5.59 0.18 12.14
C HIS A 42 -6.53 -0.29 11.01
N THR A 43 -7.83 -0.44 11.29
CA THR A 43 -8.85 -0.73 10.26
C THR A 43 -9.03 0.44 9.29
N ILE A 44 -8.98 1.70 9.75
CA ILE A 44 -9.05 2.85 8.83
C ILE A 44 -7.76 3.02 8.04
N ALA A 45 -6.59 2.72 8.63
CA ALA A 45 -5.31 2.73 7.92
C ALA A 45 -5.27 1.66 6.81
N ALA A 46 -5.81 0.47 7.08
CA ALA A 46 -5.99 -0.59 6.09
C ALA A 46 -6.89 -0.15 4.92
N VAL A 47 -8.03 0.50 5.21
CA VAL A 47 -8.92 1.04 4.17
C VAL A 47 -8.24 2.14 3.35
N ALA A 48 -7.51 3.06 4.00
CA ALA A 48 -6.73 4.09 3.31
C ALA A 48 -5.70 3.48 2.35
N ARG A 49 -5.04 2.39 2.77
CA ARG A 49 -4.08 1.66 1.94
C ARG A 49 -4.72 1.00 0.71
N ALA A 50 -5.92 0.45 0.85
CA ALA A 50 -6.63 -0.13 -0.30
C ALA A 50 -6.98 0.94 -1.35
N ILE A 51 -7.44 2.12 -0.88
CA ILE A 51 -7.72 3.28 -1.74
C ILE A 51 -6.44 3.77 -2.43
N ALA A 52 -5.33 3.78 -1.71
CA ALA A 52 -4.01 4.12 -2.27
C ALA A 52 -3.62 3.23 -3.45
N GLY A 53 -4.02 1.94 -3.45
CA GLY A 53 -3.80 1.04 -4.58
C GLY A 53 -4.38 1.57 -5.90
N ALA A 54 -5.61 2.08 -5.86
CA ALA A 54 -6.27 2.69 -7.03
C ALA A 54 -5.62 4.02 -7.45
N ARG A 55 -5.07 4.78 -6.49
CA ARG A 55 -4.37 6.05 -6.73
C ARG A 55 -2.99 5.81 -7.36
N SER A 56 -2.19 4.91 -6.79
CA SER A 56 -0.82 4.63 -7.25
C SER A 56 -0.81 3.92 -8.60
N LEU A 57 -1.88 3.18 -8.95
CA LEU A 57 -2.08 2.61 -10.29
C LEU A 57 -2.04 3.66 -11.41
N VAL A 58 -2.47 4.90 -11.15
CA VAL A 58 -2.50 6.00 -12.14
C VAL A 58 -1.11 6.28 -12.72
N ALA A 59 -0.04 6.08 -11.95
CA ALA A 59 1.33 6.23 -12.46
C ALA A 59 1.59 5.25 -13.62
N ILE A 60 1.13 4.00 -13.47
CA ILE A 60 1.28 2.93 -14.46
C ILE A 60 0.38 3.20 -15.67
N GLU A 61 -0.86 3.64 -15.45
CA GLU A 61 -1.79 4.04 -16.52
C GLU A 61 -1.24 5.19 -17.36
N CYS A 62 -0.47 6.10 -16.75
CA CYS A 62 0.24 7.16 -17.45
C CYS A 62 1.51 6.69 -18.20
N GLY A 63 1.92 5.43 -18.04
CA GLY A 63 3.05 4.81 -18.74
C GLY A 63 4.31 4.55 -17.90
N ALA A 64 4.23 4.61 -16.57
CA ALA A 64 5.28 4.07 -15.71
C ALA A 64 5.33 2.53 -15.81
N THR A 65 6.51 1.93 -15.69
CA THR A 65 6.72 0.50 -15.97
C THR A 65 7.37 -0.28 -14.83
N GLY A 66 7.55 0.35 -13.66
CA GLY A 66 8.23 -0.23 -12.53
C GLY A 66 9.77 -0.15 -12.62
N PRO A 67 10.49 -0.53 -11.54
CA PRO A 67 9.94 -0.88 -10.23
C PRO A 67 9.25 0.32 -9.57
N THR A 68 8.09 0.09 -8.94
CA THR A 68 7.41 1.11 -8.14
C THR A 68 8.20 1.44 -6.86
N LYS A 69 7.84 2.53 -6.19
CA LYS A 69 8.55 3.06 -5.00
C LYS A 69 8.40 2.09 -3.81
N ASP A 70 9.48 1.82 -3.07
CA ASP A 70 9.54 0.87 -1.93
C ASP A 70 8.47 1.08 -0.87
N CYS A 71 8.28 2.31 -0.39
CA CYS A 71 7.29 2.61 0.64
C CYS A 71 5.83 2.65 0.12
N GLY A 72 5.60 2.29 -1.14
CA GLY A 72 4.27 1.98 -1.66
C GLY A 72 3.80 0.61 -1.18
N TYR A 73 3.38 0.49 0.08
CA TYR A 73 2.85 -0.78 0.60
C TYR A 73 1.62 -1.27 -0.18
N GLU A 74 0.93 -0.41 -0.93
CA GLU A 74 -0.17 -0.75 -1.85
C GLU A 74 0.30 -1.45 -3.13
N ASN A 75 1.60 -1.53 -3.37
CA ASN A 75 2.19 -2.12 -4.57
C ASN A 75 1.75 -3.57 -4.86
N PRO A 76 1.46 -4.47 -3.90
CA PRO A 76 0.88 -5.78 -4.20
C PRO A 76 -0.45 -5.69 -4.97
N ILE A 77 -1.28 -4.68 -4.70
CA ILE A 77 -2.53 -4.42 -5.43
C ILE A 77 -2.20 -3.94 -6.85
N VAL A 78 -1.28 -2.98 -6.99
CA VAL A 78 -0.85 -2.46 -8.30
C VAL A 78 -0.24 -3.56 -9.16
N LYS A 79 0.60 -4.42 -8.58
CA LYS A 79 1.22 -5.57 -9.24
C LYS A 79 0.18 -6.59 -9.71
N ALA A 80 -0.83 -6.87 -8.89
CA ALA A 80 -1.90 -7.78 -9.26
C ALA A 80 -2.69 -7.30 -10.49
N ILE A 81 -2.86 -5.98 -10.65
CA ILE A 81 -3.56 -5.38 -11.79
C ILE A 81 -2.66 -5.29 -13.02
N ALA A 82 -1.49 -4.65 -12.88
CA ALA A 82 -0.68 -4.21 -14.02
C ALA A 82 0.52 -5.11 -14.34
N SER A 83 0.81 -6.12 -13.50
CA SER A 83 1.94 -7.03 -13.67
C SER A 83 3.30 -6.33 -13.83
N VAL A 84 3.47 -5.16 -13.21
CA VAL A 84 4.74 -4.42 -13.17
C VAL A 84 5.61 -4.87 -12.00
N PRO A 85 6.95 -4.79 -12.10
CA PRO A 85 7.82 -5.02 -10.96
C PRO A 85 7.58 -3.96 -9.89
N ILE A 86 7.75 -4.34 -8.63
CA ILE A 86 7.57 -3.49 -7.47
C ILE A 86 8.79 -3.54 -6.56
N CYS A 87 9.17 -2.38 -6.00
CA CYS A 87 10.02 -2.33 -4.84
C CYS A 87 9.16 -2.42 -3.58
N ALA A 88 9.66 -3.08 -2.54
CA ALA A 88 9.01 -3.18 -1.24
C ALA A 88 10.03 -3.01 -0.11
N GLU A 89 9.51 -2.69 1.06
CA GLU A 89 10.25 -2.53 2.31
C GLU A 89 9.47 -3.19 3.46
N GLY A 90 10.15 -3.48 4.57
CA GLY A 90 9.54 -4.14 5.73
C GLY A 90 10.59 -4.46 6.79
N LYS A 91 10.81 -5.73 7.12
CA LYS A 91 11.70 -6.14 8.24
C LYS A 91 13.14 -5.59 8.15
N ASN A 92 13.66 -5.37 6.94
CA ASN A 92 15.00 -4.81 6.71
C ASN A 92 15.01 -3.28 6.53
N ALA A 93 13.86 -2.61 6.69
CA ALA A 93 13.68 -1.16 6.70
C ALA A 93 13.41 -0.60 8.11
N THR A 94 13.67 -1.39 9.14
CA THR A 94 13.54 -1.00 10.56
C THR A 94 14.47 0.15 10.96
N CYS A 95 15.47 0.49 10.14
CA CYS A 95 16.26 1.70 10.28
C CYS A 95 15.47 3.00 10.01
N ALA A 96 14.41 2.94 9.19
CA ALA A 96 13.55 4.08 8.90
C ALA A 96 12.36 4.14 9.85
N HIS A 97 11.63 3.04 10.01
CA HIS A 97 10.44 2.98 10.85
C HIS A 97 10.05 1.54 11.23
N SER A 98 9.18 1.42 12.22
CA SER A 98 8.50 0.15 12.52
C SER A 98 7.28 -0.03 11.61
N ASP A 99 6.93 -1.28 11.34
CA ASP A 99 5.68 -1.68 10.66
C ASP A 99 5.11 -2.96 11.32
N LEU A 100 3.98 -3.46 10.83
CA LEU A 100 3.32 -4.69 11.33
C LEU A 100 3.22 -5.78 10.24
N MET A 101 3.99 -5.67 9.16
CA MET A 101 3.94 -6.52 7.96
C MET A 101 5.34 -6.83 7.40
N GLY A 102 6.34 -6.88 8.27
CA GLY A 102 7.75 -6.88 7.87
C GLY A 102 8.18 -8.06 7.00
N ASN A 103 7.64 -9.27 7.22
CA ASN A 103 7.86 -10.41 6.33
C ASN A 103 6.86 -10.39 5.18
N LEU A 104 5.58 -10.11 5.44
CA LEU A 104 4.53 -10.13 4.42
C LEU A 104 4.87 -9.25 3.22
N ALA A 105 5.49 -8.09 3.43
CA ALA A 105 5.91 -7.18 2.36
C ALA A 105 6.92 -7.80 1.37
N ALA A 106 7.70 -8.81 1.79
CA ALA A 106 8.61 -9.54 0.92
C ALA A 106 7.90 -10.59 0.04
N GLY A 107 6.62 -10.90 0.30
CA GLY A 107 5.92 -12.01 -0.35
C GLY A 107 5.88 -11.92 -1.88
N VAL A 108 5.75 -10.71 -2.44
CA VAL A 108 5.62 -10.51 -3.89
C VAL A 108 6.53 -9.39 -4.43
N CYS A 109 7.58 -9.01 -3.71
CA CYS A 109 8.51 -7.96 -4.15
C CYS A 109 9.41 -8.42 -5.32
N ASP A 110 9.87 -7.48 -6.14
CA ASP A 110 10.91 -7.70 -7.16
C ASP A 110 12.22 -6.99 -6.78
N VAL A 111 12.11 -5.93 -5.98
CA VAL A 111 13.22 -5.19 -5.38
C VAL A 111 12.94 -5.03 -3.87
N TRP A 112 13.98 -5.16 -3.04
CA TRP A 112 13.88 -5.09 -1.58
C TRP A 112 14.72 -3.94 -1.05
N SER A 113 14.09 -3.07 -0.25
CA SER A 113 14.67 -1.81 0.23
C SER A 113 14.72 -1.71 1.75
N ASN A 114 15.62 -0.85 2.24
CA ASN A 114 15.70 -0.44 3.65
C ASN A 114 15.01 0.91 3.92
N GLU A 115 14.25 1.44 2.96
CA GLU A 115 13.65 2.79 2.93
C GLU A 115 14.70 3.91 3.02
N SER A 116 15.27 4.14 4.20
CA SER A 116 16.25 5.19 4.43
C SER A 116 17.07 4.94 5.69
N VAL A 117 18.34 5.35 5.65
CA VAL A 117 19.23 5.33 6.82
C VAL A 117 20.19 6.51 6.77
N TYR A 118 20.44 7.13 7.93
CA TYR A 118 21.47 8.16 8.04
C TYR A 118 22.86 7.58 7.78
N ASN A 119 23.64 8.21 6.91
CA ASN A 119 25.00 7.79 6.63
C ASN A 119 25.94 8.09 7.81
N ARG A 120 26.25 7.05 8.58
CA ARG A 120 27.20 7.03 9.70
C ARG A 120 27.93 5.69 9.79
N GLU A 121 28.98 5.65 10.59
CA GLU A 121 29.72 4.41 10.90
C GLU A 121 29.01 3.55 11.97
N GLU A 122 29.10 2.23 11.80
CA GLU A 122 28.74 1.20 12.78
C GLU A 122 29.90 0.21 12.91
N MET A 123 29.82 -0.76 13.83
CA MET A 123 30.88 -1.78 13.97
C MET A 123 31.13 -2.58 12.68
N GLY A 124 30.09 -2.74 11.84
CA GLY A 124 30.16 -3.45 10.55
C GLY A 124 30.57 -2.59 9.36
N GLY A 125 30.98 -1.33 9.59
CA GLY A 125 31.28 -0.35 8.56
C GLY A 125 30.16 0.68 8.37
N PRO A 126 30.14 1.41 7.23
CA PRO A 126 29.15 2.46 7.01
C PRO A 126 27.75 1.86 6.92
N THR A 127 26.78 2.52 7.55
CA THR A 127 25.37 2.12 7.62
C THR A 127 24.75 1.70 6.27
N PRO A 128 24.96 2.39 5.13
CA PRO A 128 24.50 1.88 3.83
C PRO A 128 25.05 0.49 3.49
N GLY A 129 26.30 0.19 3.82
CA GLY A 129 26.92 -1.11 3.60
C GLY A 129 26.33 -2.20 4.50
N VAL A 130 26.08 -1.88 5.77
CA VAL A 130 25.46 -2.80 6.74
C VAL A 130 24.03 -3.19 6.32
N TRP A 131 23.21 -2.22 5.94
CA TRP A 131 21.84 -2.50 5.49
C TRP A 131 21.81 -3.14 4.11
N LEU A 132 22.68 -2.73 3.17
CA LEU A 132 22.80 -3.40 1.87
C LEU A 132 23.17 -4.88 2.02
N GLN A 133 24.06 -5.23 2.96
CA GLN A 133 24.38 -6.63 3.24
C GLN A 133 23.14 -7.40 3.72
N SER A 134 22.36 -6.81 4.64
CA SER A 134 21.14 -7.42 5.16
C SER A 134 20.08 -7.62 4.06
N LEU A 135 19.87 -6.61 3.21
CA LEU A 135 18.99 -6.72 2.04
C LEU A 135 19.49 -7.80 1.07
N GLY A 136 20.80 -7.85 0.83
CA GLY A 136 21.44 -8.83 -0.04
C GLY A 136 21.20 -10.28 0.41
N TYR A 137 21.25 -10.56 1.71
CA TYR A 137 20.93 -11.89 2.23
C TYR A 137 19.46 -12.26 2.04
N GLU A 138 18.53 -11.32 2.22
CA GLU A 138 17.11 -11.57 1.98
C GLU A 138 16.85 -11.88 0.49
N CYS A 139 17.41 -11.07 -0.41
CA CYS A 139 17.34 -11.31 -1.85
C CYS A 139 17.99 -12.65 -2.23
N ALA A 140 19.12 -13.02 -1.62
CA ALA A 140 19.77 -14.30 -1.87
C ALA A 140 18.88 -15.49 -1.47
N LEU A 141 18.16 -15.39 -0.34
CA LEU A 141 17.18 -16.40 0.09
C LEU A 141 16.04 -16.54 -0.92
N MET A 142 15.42 -15.43 -1.33
CA MET A 142 14.34 -15.42 -2.33
C MET A 142 14.78 -15.98 -3.69
N ASN A 143 15.98 -15.61 -4.14
CA ASN A 143 16.56 -16.11 -5.38
C ASN A 143 16.86 -17.61 -5.29
N THR A 144 17.39 -18.08 -4.16
CA THR A 144 17.67 -19.50 -3.94
C THR A 144 16.37 -20.31 -3.95
N ALA A 145 15.33 -19.85 -3.26
CA ALA A 145 14.02 -20.50 -3.27
C ALA A 145 13.44 -20.62 -4.69
N THR A 146 13.65 -19.59 -5.53
CA THR A 146 13.26 -19.64 -6.94
C THR A 146 14.06 -20.68 -7.72
N GLN A 147 15.38 -20.73 -7.52
CA GLN A 147 16.26 -21.70 -8.21
C GLN A 147 15.95 -23.15 -7.85
N ILE A 148 15.53 -23.43 -6.62
CA ILE A 148 15.19 -24.79 -6.16
C ILE A 148 13.68 -25.10 -6.26
N GLY A 149 12.87 -24.18 -6.78
CA GLY A 149 11.44 -24.38 -7.02
C GLY A 149 10.54 -24.32 -5.78
N THR A 150 10.99 -23.70 -4.68
CA THR A 150 10.24 -23.53 -3.41
C THR A 150 9.80 -22.09 -3.14
N ASN A 151 9.84 -21.23 -4.17
CA ASN A 151 9.51 -19.82 -4.03
C ASN A 151 8.06 -19.55 -3.61
N LYS A 152 7.10 -20.41 -4.00
CA LYS A 152 5.70 -20.26 -3.58
C LYS A 152 5.51 -20.57 -2.11
N GLU A 153 6.17 -21.61 -1.61
CA GLU A 153 6.20 -21.98 -0.19
C GLU A 153 6.85 -20.88 0.65
N LEU A 154 7.96 -20.30 0.16
CA LEU A 154 8.60 -19.17 0.83
C LEU A 154 7.70 -17.93 0.85
N ARG A 155 7.07 -17.56 -0.28
CA ARG A 155 6.07 -16.49 -0.34
C ARG A 155 4.95 -16.72 0.67
N ASP A 156 4.36 -17.91 0.68
CA ASP A 156 3.23 -18.23 1.56
C ASP A 156 3.66 -18.18 3.03
N THR A 157 4.89 -18.56 3.33
CA THR A 157 5.49 -18.43 4.67
C THR A 157 5.66 -16.97 5.08
N TYR A 158 6.22 -16.12 4.21
CA TYR A 158 6.34 -14.68 4.47
C TYR A 158 4.99 -14.04 4.75
N VAL A 159 4.00 -14.35 3.92
CA VAL A 159 2.67 -13.76 4.02
C VAL A 159 1.99 -14.24 5.29
N LEU A 160 1.99 -15.54 5.58
CA LEU A 160 1.33 -16.09 6.75
C LEU A 160 1.96 -15.61 8.07
N ALA A 161 3.26 -15.29 8.08
CA ALA A 161 3.96 -14.80 9.27
C ALA A 161 3.34 -13.50 9.83
N ASP A 162 2.78 -12.63 8.97
CA ASP A 162 2.25 -11.34 9.40
C ASP A 162 0.80 -11.05 8.95
N LYS A 163 0.20 -11.86 8.05
CA LYS A 163 -1.15 -11.62 7.49
C LYS A 163 -2.21 -11.30 8.54
N TYR A 164 -2.17 -11.96 9.69
CA TYR A 164 -3.16 -11.80 10.75
C TYR A 164 -2.64 -11.05 11.99
N ARG A 165 -1.47 -10.41 11.89
CA ARG A 165 -0.94 -9.55 12.95
C ARG A 165 -1.76 -8.26 13.09
N ASP A 166 -2.27 -7.76 11.96
CA ASP A 166 -2.92 -6.45 11.85
C ASP A 166 -3.89 -6.40 10.65
N PRO A 167 -4.98 -5.61 10.67
CA PRO A 167 -5.83 -5.41 9.49
C PRO A 167 -5.08 -4.90 8.25
N GLN A 168 -3.99 -4.14 8.43
CA GLN A 168 -3.13 -3.71 7.32
C GLN A 168 -2.39 -4.90 6.68
N GLY A 169 -2.00 -5.91 7.46
CA GLY A 169 -1.45 -7.16 6.93
C GLY A 169 -2.50 -7.98 6.18
N VAL A 170 -3.74 -8.03 6.68
CA VAL A 170 -4.84 -8.78 6.06
C VAL A 170 -5.05 -8.33 4.61
N ILE A 171 -5.18 -7.03 4.38
CA ILE A 171 -5.52 -6.49 3.05
C ILE A 171 -4.33 -6.53 2.07
N LEU A 172 -3.10 -6.58 2.56
CA LEU A 172 -1.89 -6.59 1.73
C LEU A 172 -1.36 -7.99 1.40
N ALA A 173 -1.85 -9.02 2.08
CA ALA A 173 -1.56 -10.40 1.70
C ALA A 173 -1.93 -10.61 0.22
N TYR A 174 -1.05 -11.26 -0.55
CA TYR A 174 -1.14 -11.25 -2.03
C TYR A 174 -2.50 -11.74 -2.57
N ASP A 175 -3.14 -12.67 -1.87
CA ASP A 175 -4.46 -13.20 -2.23
C ASP A 175 -5.57 -12.17 -2.01
N ASN A 176 -5.50 -11.43 -0.91
CA ASN A 176 -6.43 -10.34 -0.60
C ASN A 176 -6.16 -9.09 -1.45
N ALA A 177 -4.90 -8.75 -1.69
CA ALA A 177 -4.50 -7.68 -2.59
C ALA A 177 -4.97 -7.93 -4.02
N TYR A 178 -4.95 -9.19 -4.49
CA TYR A 178 -5.51 -9.59 -5.77
C TYR A 178 -7.02 -9.35 -5.84
N LYS A 179 -7.79 -9.78 -4.83
CA LYS A 179 -9.24 -9.51 -4.76
C LYS A 179 -9.58 -8.02 -4.74
N ILE A 180 -8.76 -7.19 -4.09
CA ILE A 180 -8.89 -5.73 -4.13
C ILE A 180 -8.61 -5.23 -5.56
N GLY A 181 -7.60 -5.78 -6.24
CA GLY A 181 -7.31 -5.49 -7.64
C GLY A 181 -8.47 -5.82 -8.59
N GLU A 182 -9.16 -6.95 -8.36
CA GLU A 182 -10.38 -7.31 -9.10
C GLU A 182 -11.50 -6.29 -8.86
N ALA A 183 -11.70 -5.85 -7.62
CA ALA A 183 -12.70 -4.83 -7.30
C ALA A 183 -12.39 -3.48 -7.96
N ILE A 184 -11.11 -3.09 -8.05
CA ILE A 184 -10.69 -1.87 -8.76
C ILE A 184 -10.97 -2.00 -10.26
N THR A 185 -10.54 -3.10 -10.88
CA THR A 185 -10.66 -3.27 -12.35
C THR A 185 -12.10 -3.44 -12.82
N ALA A 186 -13.01 -3.95 -11.96
CA ALA A 186 -14.43 -4.07 -12.26
C ALA A 186 -15.13 -2.73 -12.53
N GLU A 187 -14.64 -1.63 -11.96
CA GLU A 187 -15.21 -0.28 -12.11
C GLU A 187 -14.59 0.51 -13.29
N GLY A 188 -13.61 -0.09 -14.00
CA GLY A 188 -12.97 0.49 -15.19
C GLY A 188 -12.27 1.82 -14.93
N GLU A 189 -12.56 2.81 -15.79
CA GLU A 189 -11.89 4.12 -15.82
C GLU A 189 -12.48 5.13 -14.81
N ASP A 190 -13.57 4.80 -14.09
CA ASP A 190 -14.14 5.69 -13.08
C ASP A 190 -13.25 5.68 -11.82
N ILE A 191 -12.39 6.70 -11.73
CA ILE A 191 -11.39 6.83 -10.67
C ILE A 191 -12.01 6.92 -9.28
N TYR A 192 -13.24 7.41 -9.16
CA TYR A 192 -13.95 7.49 -7.88
C TYR A 192 -14.53 6.13 -7.49
N LEU A 193 -15.28 5.49 -8.39
CA LEU A 193 -15.92 4.21 -8.12
C LEU A 193 -14.89 3.12 -7.85
N ARG A 194 -13.82 3.03 -8.64
CA ARG A 194 -12.76 2.04 -8.43
C ARG A 194 -12.04 2.21 -7.09
N ALA A 195 -11.81 3.45 -6.66
CA ALA A 195 -11.20 3.75 -5.35
C ALA A 195 -12.16 3.40 -4.20
N ARG A 196 -13.45 3.68 -4.37
CA ARG A 196 -14.49 3.31 -3.40
C ARG A 196 -14.64 1.79 -3.30
N ALA A 197 -14.63 1.08 -4.43
CA ALA A 197 -14.70 -0.38 -4.50
C ALA A 197 -13.51 -1.02 -3.78
N ALA A 198 -12.30 -0.47 -3.94
CA ALA A 198 -11.12 -0.92 -3.19
C ALA A 198 -11.32 -0.83 -1.67
N GLY A 199 -11.82 0.32 -1.19
CA GLY A 199 -12.11 0.53 0.23
C GLY A 199 -13.19 -0.42 0.77
N LEU A 200 -14.29 -0.62 0.03
CA LEU A 200 -15.35 -1.57 0.39
C LEU A 200 -14.84 -3.00 0.43
N LYS A 201 -14.07 -3.43 -0.58
CA LYS A 201 -13.50 -4.79 -0.62
C LYS A 201 -12.51 -5.01 0.52
N ALA A 202 -11.72 -4.02 0.90
CA ALA A 202 -10.85 -4.11 2.06
C ALA A 202 -11.64 -4.33 3.37
N MET A 203 -12.75 -3.61 3.57
CA MET A 203 -13.61 -3.80 4.74
C MET A 203 -14.25 -5.19 4.78
N GLU A 204 -14.71 -5.70 3.62
CA GLU A 204 -15.20 -7.07 3.46
C GLU A 204 -14.15 -8.10 3.88
N LEU A 205 -12.92 -8.01 3.37
CA LEU A 205 -11.83 -8.96 3.67
C LEU A 205 -11.41 -8.93 5.14
N ILE A 206 -11.43 -7.76 5.78
CA ILE A 206 -11.19 -7.65 7.23
C ILE A 206 -12.31 -8.34 8.00
N ASN A 207 -13.58 -8.16 7.60
CA ASN A 207 -14.72 -8.84 8.23
C ASN A 207 -14.65 -10.36 8.06
N GLU A 208 -14.35 -10.86 6.85
CA GLU A 208 -14.12 -12.29 6.59
C GLU A 208 -13.06 -12.86 7.55
N ALA A 209 -11.90 -12.20 7.68
CA ALA A 209 -10.84 -12.65 8.58
C ALA A 209 -11.26 -12.69 10.06
N VAL A 210 -12.17 -11.81 10.49
CA VAL A 210 -12.73 -11.84 11.85
C VAL A 210 -13.75 -12.97 12.01
N GLU A 211 -14.62 -13.18 11.03
CA GLU A 211 -15.61 -14.26 11.02
C GLU A 211 -14.94 -15.64 11.07
N GLU A 212 -13.84 -15.79 10.32
CA GLU A 212 -12.97 -16.97 10.35
C GLU A 212 -12.13 -17.10 11.63
N LYS A 213 -12.21 -16.11 12.54
CA LYS A 213 -11.43 -16.03 13.79
C LYS A 213 -9.92 -16.07 13.57
N ARG A 214 -9.46 -15.55 12.43
CA ARG A 214 -8.03 -15.46 12.10
C ARG A 214 -7.38 -14.23 12.71
N ILE A 215 -8.15 -13.14 12.86
CA ILE A 215 -7.71 -11.91 13.51
C ILE A 215 -8.71 -11.48 14.59
N LEU A 216 -8.21 -10.79 15.62
CA LEU A 216 -9.02 -10.17 16.66
C LEU A 216 -8.90 -8.66 16.55
N LEU A 217 -10.06 -7.99 16.43
CA LEU A 217 -10.11 -6.53 16.49
C LEU A 217 -10.39 -6.09 17.93
N THR A 218 -9.74 -5.02 18.36
CA THR A 218 -10.18 -4.27 19.53
C THR A 218 -11.57 -3.68 19.30
N ARG A 219 -12.25 -3.32 20.38
CA ARG A 219 -13.54 -2.60 20.28
C ARG A 219 -13.41 -1.32 19.45
N PHE A 220 -12.30 -0.59 19.60
CA PHE A 220 -12.05 0.65 18.86
C PHE A 220 -11.94 0.39 17.34
N GLU A 221 -11.23 -0.66 16.94
CA GLU A 221 -11.09 -1.05 15.54
C GLU A 221 -12.40 -1.54 14.93
N ARG A 222 -13.17 -2.32 15.69
CA ARG A 222 -14.51 -2.78 15.29
C ARG A 222 -15.46 -1.59 15.10
N ASP A 223 -15.59 -0.73 16.11
CA ASP A 223 -16.48 0.44 16.05
C ASP A 223 -16.08 1.38 14.90
N THR A 224 -14.77 1.52 14.62
CA THR A 224 -14.28 2.33 13.50
C THR A 224 -14.56 1.68 12.14
N LEU A 225 -14.36 0.37 12.01
CA LEU A 225 -14.66 -0.37 10.77
C LEU A 225 -16.14 -0.26 10.42
N ASP A 226 -17.02 -0.55 11.38
CA ASP A 226 -18.48 -0.54 11.18
C ASP A 226 -19.01 0.87 10.82
N SER A 227 -18.46 1.91 11.45
CA SER A 227 -18.84 3.31 11.13
C SER A 227 -18.28 3.78 9.78
N THR A 228 -17.08 3.33 9.40
CA THR A 228 -16.49 3.58 8.08
C THR A 228 -17.34 2.92 6.99
N GLN A 229 -17.71 1.65 7.17
CA GLN A 229 -18.54 0.92 6.22
C GLN A 229 -19.89 1.62 5.98
N LYS A 230 -20.61 1.99 7.05
CA LYS A 230 -21.87 2.74 6.96
C LYS A 230 -21.70 4.07 6.22
N THR A 231 -20.56 4.73 6.36
CA THR A 231 -20.27 5.97 5.65
C THR A 231 -20.11 5.73 4.15
N TYR A 232 -19.39 4.67 3.77
CA TYR A 232 -19.14 4.33 2.36
C TYR A 232 -20.43 3.90 1.64
N GLU A 233 -21.28 3.12 2.29
CA GLU A 233 -22.58 2.68 1.77
C GLU A 233 -23.55 3.85 1.48
N GLN A 234 -23.32 5.02 2.09
CA GLN A 234 -24.12 6.23 1.90
C GLN A 234 -23.53 7.20 0.87
N LEU A 235 -22.34 6.93 0.34
CA LEU A 235 -21.73 7.76 -0.68
C LEU A 235 -22.50 7.64 -2.01
N PRO A 236 -22.64 8.71 -2.80
CA PRO A 236 -23.32 8.64 -4.08
C PRO A 236 -22.52 7.81 -5.09
N ASP A 237 -23.19 7.11 -6.00
CA ASP A 237 -22.53 6.42 -7.12
C ASP A 237 -22.06 7.38 -8.24
N ASP A 238 -22.58 8.61 -8.25
CA ASP A 238 -22.21 9.62 -9.23
C ASP A 238 -20.95 10.38 -8.78
N GLN A 239 -19.85 10.23 -9.54
CA GLN A 239 -18.56 10.88 -9.27
C GLN A 239 -18.71 12.41 -9.17
N ALA A 240 -19.46 13.04 -10.08
CA ALA A 240 -19.62 14.50 -10.09
C ALA A 240 -20.31 15.02 -8.81
N LYS A 241 -21.34 14.32 -8.33
CA LYS A 241 -22.02 14.60 -7.07
C LYS A 241 -21.11 14.40 -5.87
N PHE A 242 -20.29 13.34 -5.86
CA PHE A 242 -19.28 13.12 -4.82
C PHE A 242 -18.29 14.28 -4.77
N VAL A 243 -17.65 14.60 -5.90
CA VAL A 243 -16.64 15.68 -6.03
C VAL A 243 -17.22 17.03 -5.59
N LYS A 244 -18.40 17.41 -6.10
CA LYS A 244 -19.07 18.67 -5.72
C LYS A 244 -19.35 18.74 -4.21
N THR A 245 -19.75 17.63 -3.61
CA THR A 245 -20.00 17.55 -2.17
C THR A 245 -18.70 17.71 -1.38
N CYS A 246 -17.62 17.07 -1.83
CA CYS A 246 -16.30 17.16 -1.24
C CYS A 246 -15.72 18.57 -1.33
N ILE A 247 -15.73 19.22 -2.50
CA ILE A 247 -15.27 20.61 -2.69
C ILE A 247 -15.97 21.54 -1.69
N LYS A 248 -17.31 21.46 -1.60
CA LYS A 248 -18.09 22.29 -0.67
C LYS A 248 -17.74 22.00 0.79
N ARG A 249 -17.53 20.74 1.15
CA ARG A 249 -17.24 20.30 2.53
C ARG A 249 -15.82 20.72 2.94
N TYR A 250 -14.82 20.43 2.12
CA TYR A 250 -13.42 20.68 2.45
C TYR A 250 -13.06 22.16 2.30
N GLY A 251 -13.64 22.90 1.35
CA GLY A 251 -13.47 24.36 1.28
C GLY A 251 -13.97 25.11 2.53
N ARG A 252 -14.81 24.49 3.37
CA ARG A 252 -15.24 25.03 4.68
C ARG A 252 -14.38 24.55 5.85
N LYS A 253 -13.73 23.40 5.72
CA LYS A 253 -13.06 22.69 6.83
C LYS A 253 -11.54 22.76 6.77
N VAL A 254 -10.98 22.98 5.60
CA VAL A 254 -9.53 23.02 5.35
C VAL A 254 -9.24 24.34 4.65
N LYS A 255 -8.61 25.26 5.36
CA LYS A 255 -8.40 26.65 4.90
C LYS A 255 -7.51 26.69 3.65
N GLU A 256 -6.58 25.77 3.57
CA GLU A 256 -5.58 25.62 2.51
C GLU A 256 -6.11 24.80 1.31
N HIS A 257 -7.35 24.29 1.37
CA HIS A 257 -7.92 23.53 0.26
C HIS A 257 -8.24 24.46 -0.92
N ASP A 258 -7.48 24.29 -2.00
CA ASP A 258 -7.63 25.02 -3.24
C ASP A 258 -8.02 24.06 -4.38
N PRO A 259 -9.31 24.04 -4.79
CA PRO A 259 -9.77 23.21 -5.89
C PRO A 259 -9.06 23.48 -7.22
N SER A 260 -8.49 24.67 -7.43
CA SER A 260 -7.82 25.03 -8.69
C SER A 260 -6.49 24.31 -8.90
N GLN A 261 -5.94 23.66 -7.86
CA GLN A 261 -4.76 22.80 -7.93
C GLN A 261 -5.05 21.47 -8.67
N TYR A 262 -6.32 21.15 -8.91
CA TYR A 262 -6.77 19.86 -9.44
C TYR A 262 -7.62 20.08 -10.71
N GLU A 263 -7.56 19.13 -11.63
CA GLU A 263 -8.45 19.10 -12.80
C GLU A 263 -9.82 18.51 -12.38
N LEU A 264 -10.65 19.32 -11.71
CA LEU A 264 -11.97 18.96 -11.14
C LEU A 264 -13.16 19.66 -11.81
#